data_AF-A0A964HC19-F1
#
_entry.id   AF-A0A964HC19-F1
#
_cell.length_a   1.000
_cell.length_b   1.000
_cell.length_c   1.000
_cell.angle_alpha   90.00
_cell.angle_beta   90.00
_cell.angle_gamma   90.00
#
_symmetry.space_group_name_H-M   'P 1'
#
loop_
_entity.id
_entity.type
_entity.pdbx_description
1 polymer ?
#
loop_
_entity_poly.entity_id
_entity_poly.type
_entity_poly.pdbx_seq_one_letter_code
_entity_poly.pdbx_strand_id
1 'polypeptide(L)'
;AVGGLEAMGIVLDPERNQLAKNRNHEFEISADASRVKVFVIPTDEELVFTEDVVAIIEGHYDVHTNFQYSFEDPGYVNKMREEAYQRDLQKKKK
;
A
#
# COMPACT_ATOMS: atom_id res chain seq x y z
N ALA A 1 14.16 7.41 6.06
CA ALA A 1 13.83 5.97 5.91
C ALA A 1 14.62 5.18 6.95
N VAL A 2 14.63 3.85 6.85
CA VAL A 2 15.19 2.87 7.81
C VAL A 2 16.71 2.63 7.67
N GLY A 3 17.49 3.66 7.33
CA GLY A 3 18.95 3.53 7.25
C GLY A 3 19.57 3.22 8.62
N GLY A 4 20.64 2.42 8.66
CA GLY A 4 21.27 2.01 9.91
C GLY A 4 20.68 0.73 10.55
N LEU A 5 19.70 0.10 9.91
CA LEU A 5 19.08 -1.16 10.36
C LEU A 5 19.63 -2.41 9.62
N GLU A 6 20.82 -2.32 9.03
CA GLU A 6 21.43 -3.40 8.25
C GLU A 6 21.67 -4.65 9.12
N ALA A 7 21.99 -4.46 10.41
CA ALA A 7 22.14 -5.54 11.38
C ALA A 7 20.84 -6.35 11.59
N MET A 8 19.67 -5.77 11.31
CA MET A 8 18.38 -6.46 11.34
C MET A 8 18.04 -7.14 10.00
N GLY A 9 18.91 -7.00 8.99
CA GLY A 9 18.74 -7.54 7.65
C GLY A 9 17.92 -6.65 6.72
N ILE A 10 17.76 -5.36 7.06
CA ILE A 10 17.10 -4.36 6.23
C ILE A 10 18.15 -3.61 5.42
N VAL A 11 18.07 -3.71 4.09
CA VAL A 11 18.93 -2.97 3.15
C VAL A 11 18.03 -2.20 2.20
N LEU A 12 18.11 -0.87 2.25
CA LEU A 12 17.32 -0.01 1.36
C LEU A 12 17.95 0.12 -0.02
N ASP A 13 17.09 0.23 -1.02
CA ASP A 13 17.46 0.76 -2.33
C ASP A 13 17.26 2.29 -2.31
N PRO A 14 18.33 3.09 -2.40
CA PRO A 14 18.22 4.55 -2.31
C PRO A 14 17.38 5.17 -3.44
N GLU A 15 17.39 4.58 -4.63
CA GLU A 15 16.66 5.09 -5.79
C GLU A 15 15.17 4.76 -5.65
N ARG A 16 14.81 3.50 -5.37
CA ARG A 16 13.42 3.09 -5.13
C ARG A 16 12.79 3.90 -3.99
N ASN A 17 13.51 4.09 -2.89
CA ASN A 17 13.06 4.91 -1.76
C ASN A 17 12.82 6.38 -2.13
N GLN A 18 13.65 6.96 -3.02
CA GLN A 18 13.45 8.34 -3.48
C GLN A 18 12.24 8.47 -4.42
N LEU A 19 12.00 7.44 -5.24
CA LEU A 19 10.90 7.39 -6.21
C LEU A 19 9.53 7.05 -5.57
N ALA A 20 9.52 6.44 -4.38
CA ALA A 20 8.33 6.07 -3.60
C ALA A 20 7.57 7.28 -3.02
N LYS A 21 7.18 8.22 -3.88
CA LYS A 21 6.46 9.45 -3.57
C LYS A 21 5.22 9.57 -4.45
N ASN A 22 4.34 8.58 -4.36
CA ASN A 22 3.02 8.60 -4.99
C ASN A 22 1.98 8.01 -4.04
N ARG A 23 0.84 8.69 -3.89
CA ARG A 23 -0.26 8.27 -3.00
C ARG A 23 -1.17 7.20 -3.61
N ASN A 24 -1.00 6.90 -4.90
CA ASN A 24 -1.86 6.03 -5.69
C ASN A 24 -1.18 4.70 -6.05
N HIS A 25 0.04 4.44 -5.55
CA HIS A 25 0.79 3.23 -5.87
C HIS A 25 1.60 2.76 -4.66
N GLU A 26 1.76 1.45 -4.55
CA GLU A 26 2.57 0.79 -3.52
C GLU A 26 3.98 0.57 -4.05
N PHE A 27 5.00 0.79 -3.22
CA PHE A 27 6.40 0.71 -3.65
C PHE A 27 7.18 -0.26 -2.77
N GLU A 28 7.91 -1.19 -3.37
CA GLU A 28 9.02 -1.85 -2.70
C GLU A 28 10.24 -0.92 -2.69
N ILE A 29 10.80 -0.67 -1.50
CA ILE A 29 11.96 0.21 -1.30
C ILE A 29 13.20 -0.53 -0.77
N SER A 30 13.09 -1.84 -0.52
CA SER A 30 14.23 -2.71 -0.23
C SER A 30 15.07 -2.96 -1.48
N ALA A 31 16.39 -3.09 -1.27
CA ALA A 31 17.30 -3.64 -2.26
C ALA A 31 17.06 -5.15 -2.41
N ASP A 32 17.37 -5.71 -3.59
CA ASP A 32 17.13 -7.14 -3.87
C ASP A 32 17.91 -8.08 -2.93
N ALA A 33 19.04 -7.62 -2.40
CA ALA A 33 19.85 -8.35 -1.42
C ALA A 33 19.35 -8.22 0.03
N SER A 34 18.31 -7.43 0.28
CA SER A 34 17.73 -7.26 1.62
C SER A 34 17.05 -8.54 2.07
N ARG A 35 17.37 -9.02 3.28
CA ARG A 35 16.68 -10.18 3.87
C ARG A 35 15.23 -9.86 4.24
N VAL A 36 14.98 -8.61 4.63
CA VAL A 36 13.65 -8.10 4.99
C VAL A 36 13.17 -7.18 3.88
N LYS A 37 11.99 -7.46 3.31
CA LYS A 37 11.35 -6.57 2.34
C LYS A 37 10.75 -5.36 3.03
N VAL A 38 10.88 -4.19 2.42
CA VAL A 38 10.36 -2.94 2.96
C VAL A 38 9.47 -2.29 1.90
N PHE A 39 8.25 -1.93 2.29
CA PHE A 39 7.26 -1.34 1.40
C PHE A 39 6.79 0.02 1.90
N VAL A 40 6.35 0.86 0.96
CA VAL A 40 5.56 2.07 1.19
C VAL A 40 4.19 1.82 0.59
N ILE A 41 3.17 1.68 1.44
CA ILE A 41 1.80 1.38 1.06
C ILE A 41 0.93 2.58 1.48
N PRO A 42 0.30 3.31 0.54
CA PRO A 42 -0.61 4.38 0.91
C PRO A 42 -1.86 3.80 1.59
N THR A 43 -2.19 4.28 2.79
CA THR A 43 -3.40 3.87 3.51
C THR A 43 -4.67 4.28 2.75
N ASP A 44 -5.77 3.56 2.94
CA ASP A 44 -7.11 3.90 2.44
C ASP A 44 -8.13 3.76 3.59
N GLU A 45 -8.12 4.76 4.47
CA GLU A 45 -8.94 4.75 5.69
C GLU A 45 -10.43 4.83 5.33
N GLU A 46 -10.78 5.55 4.26
CA GLU A 46 -12.14 5.69 3.77
C GLU A 46 -12.73 4.38 3.27
N LEU A 47 -11.93 3.52 2.62
CA LEU A 47 -12.36 2.18 2.20
C LEU A 47 -12.76 1.32 3.41
N VAL A 48 -11.87 1.23 4.41
CA VAL A 48 -12.12 0.47 5.66
C VAL A 48 -13.37 0.99 6.35
N PHE A 49 -13.45 2.31 6.52
CA PHE A 49 -14.59 2.95 7.19
C PHE A 49 -15.92 2.69 6.45
N THR A 50 -15.91 2.74 5.12
CA THR A 50 -17.12 2.50 4.33
C THR A 50 -17.58 1.05 4.45
N GLU A 51 -16.66 0.10 4.36
CA GLU A 51 -16.98 -1.33 4.50
C GLU A 51 -17.51 -1.67 5.90
N ASP A 52 -16.86 -1.14 6.95
CA ASP A 52 -17.31 -1.27 8.34
C ASP A 52 -18.73 -0.72 8.52
N VAL A 53 -19.00 0.50 8.05
CA VAL A 53 -20.32 1.15 8.18
C VAL A 53 -21.40 0.35 7.45
N VAL A 54 -21.14 -0.12 6.23
CA VAL A 54 -22.10 -0.93 5.47
C VAL A 54 -22.40 -2.22 6.23
N ALA A 55 -21.38 -2.93 6.70
CA ALA A 55 -21.54 -4.18 7.44
C ALA A 55 -22.30 -4.00 8.76
N ILE A 56 -22.07 -2.88 9.46
CA ILE A 56 -22.80 -2.54 10.70
C ILE A 56 -24.28 -2.30 10.41
N ILE A 57 -24.59 -1.54 9.36
CA ILE A 57 -25.98 -1.23 8.97
C ILE A 57 -26.72 -2.49 8.53
N GLU A 58 -26.06 -3.38 7.80
CA GLU A 58 -26.63 -4.64 7.30
C GLU A 58 -26.62 -5.76 8.36
N GLY A 59 -26.01 -5.52 9.53
CA GLY A 59 -26.04 -6.43 10.68
C GLY A 59 -25.12 -7.66 10.54
N HIS A 60 -24.11 -7.61 9.68
CA HIS A 60 -23.13 -8.69 9.48
C HIS A 60 -21.70 -8.32 9.86
N TYR A 61 -21.50 -7.14 10.45
CA TYR A 61 -20.21 -6.77 11.01
C TYR A 61 -19.77 -7.72 12.15
N ASP A 62 -18.50 -8.11 12.12
CA ASP A 62 -17.79 -8.79 13.21
C ASP A 62 -16.55 -7.96 13.57
N VAL A 63 -15.83 -8.31 14.63
CA VAL A 63 -14.54 -7.69 14.96
C VAL A 63 -13.62 -7.65 13.74
N HIS A 64 -12.91 -6.53 13.53
CA HIS A 64 -12.04 -6.28 12.38
C HIS A 64 -10.99 -7.38 12.07
N THR A 65 -10.72 -8.31 13.01
CA THR A 65 -9.83 -9.45 12.79
C THR A 65 -10.51 -10.68 12.16
N ASN A 66 -11.85 -10.71 12.19
CA ASN A 66 -12.69 -11.77 11.62
C ASN A 66 -13.52 -11.27 10.43
N PHE A 67 -13.71 -9.96 10.32
CA PHE A 67 -14.36 -9.33 9.18
C PHE A 67 -13.45 -9.43 7.94
N GLN A 68 -14.02 -9.84 6.80
CA GLN A 68 -13.28 -9.98 5.56
C GLN A 68 -13.44 -8.72 4.72
N TYR A 69 -12.36 -7.95 4.59
CA TYR A 69 -12.33 -6.74 3.78
C TYR A 69 -12.12 -7.04 2.29
N SER A 70 -12.56 -6.12 1.43
CA SER A 70 -12.42 -6.27 -0.02
C SER A 70 -10.96 -6.34 -0.49
N PHE A 71 -10.05 -5.68 0.22
CA PHE A 71 -8.62 -5.64 -0.11
C PHE A 71 -7.84 -6.88 0.34
N GLU A 72 -8.46 -7.81 1.05
CA GLU A 72 -7.84 -9.10 1.39
C GLU A 72 -7.83 -10.08 0.21
N ASP A 73 -8.66 -9.86 -0.81
CA ASP A 73 -8.66 -10.67 -2.02
C ASP A 73 -7.32 -10.49 -2.78
N PRO A 74 -6.58 -11.57 -3.10
CA PRO A 74 -5.34 -11.49 -3.89
C PRO A 74 -5.50 -10.84 -5.27
N GLY A 75 -6.72 -10.82 -5.82
CA GLY A 75 -7.10 -10.16 -7.06
C GLY A 75 -7.63 -8.74 -6.89
N TYR A 76 -7.63 -8.18 -5.68
CA TYR A 76 -8.07 -6.81 -5.43
C TYR A 76 -7.24 -5.80 -6.21
N VAL A 77 -7.92 -4.86 -6.86
CA VAL A 77 -7.30 -3.71 -7.54
C VAL A 77 -8.14 -2.47 -7.30
N ASN A 78 -7.55 -1.46 -6.69
CA ASN A 78 -8.16 -0.13 -6.63
C ASN A 78 -8.00 0.58 -7.98
N LYS A 79 -8.99 0.41 -8.87
CA LYS A 79 -8.98 0.96 -10.24
C LYS A 79 -8.77 2.48 -10.28
N MET A 80 -9.37 3.20 -9.32
CA MET A 80 -9.25 4.66 -9.24
C MET A 80 -7.81 5.09 -8.93
N ARG A 81 -7.13 4.39 -8.01
CA ARG A 81 -5.72 4.62 -7.71
C ARG A 81 -4.84 4.26 -8.91
N GLU A 82 -5.07 3.13 -9.55
CA GLU A 82 -4.29 2.73 -10.73
C GLU A 82 -4.38 3.78 -11.86
N GLU A 83 -5.59 4.22 -12.20
CA GLU A 83 -5.81 5.29 -13.20
C GLU A 83 -5.15 6.62 -12.79
N ALA A 84 -5.19 6.98 -11.50
CA ALA A 84 -4.52 8.17 -10.99
C ALA A 84 -2.99 8.05 -11.08
N TYR A 85 -2.43 6.88 -10.78
CA TYR A 85 -1.00 6.61 -10.89
C TYR A 85 -0.52 6.75 -12.34
N GLN A 86 -1.25 6.17 -13.30
CA GLN A 86 -0.92 6.30 -14.72
C GLN A 86 -0.93 7.76 -15.19
N ARG A 87 -1.89 8.56 -14.74
CA ARG A 87 -1.93 10.01 -15.04
C ARG A 87 -0.74 10.75 -14.43
N ASP A 88 -0.34 10.42 -13.21
CA ASP A 88 0.83 11.03 -12.56
C ASP A 88 2.14 10.69 -13.28
N LEU A 89 2.29 9.44 -13.75
CA LEU A 89 3.43 9.02 -14.55
C LEU A 89 3.51 9.77 -15.88
N GLN A 90 2.38 10.00 -16.55
CA GLN A 90 2.33 10.77 -17.80
C GLN A 90 2.74 12.24 -17.59
N LYS A 91 2.35 12.86 -16.48
CA LYS A 91 2.73 14.24 -16.14
C LYS A 91 4.24 14.37 -15.91
N LYS A 92 4.87 13.40 -15.25
CA LYS A 92 6.33 13.41 -14.99
C LYS A 92 7.18 13.23 -16.27
N LYS A 93 6.60 12.70 -17.35
CA LYS A 93 7.27 12.52 -18.65
C LYS A 93 7.25 13.78 -19.53
N LYS A 94 6.44 14.79 -19.17
CA LYS A 94 6.38 16.10 -19.84
C LYS A 94 7.28 17.09 -19.12
#